data_AF-W2QV71-F1
#
_entry.id   AF-W2QV71-F1
#
_cell.length_a   1.000
_cell.length_b   1.000
_cell.length_c   1.000
_cell.angle_alpha   90.00
_cell.angle_beta   90.00
_cell.angle_gamma   90.00
#
_symmetry.space_group_name_H-M   'P 1'
#
loop_
_entity.id
_entity.type
_entity.pdbx_description
1 polymer ?
#
loop_
_entity_poly.entity_id
_entity_poly.type
_entity_poly.pdbx_seq_one_letter_code
_entity_poly.pdbx_strand_id
1 'polypeptide(L)'
;MAVAGSLFVVAEIGMMMSLLVFRKAGQSPKRSRSGNDANTSSADATTEVETTSEKTNEAMITATPSLHARLLGFHVRMHDFADECLGVLVVGGLANIQFIPNALLFVFFAATTNLSPAGVAFYGIMATGMEFVMVVSRSIATHLYLKDSHNGLLKEVNRYHVKYVLPQIVTACLPAVATYRHYIYDMAAFVPVLLLTIFIYIYELTYRGNPQQTGCRERASWVTGRSFLVDTVKRYFSGTIIRMAPLDPEKQYVLSFHPHGIMPISVMWLQFTAQWRKLFPNFYAHILTASILHQIPLARDVLHFYGSREVTRTAFAHTLQQKESVLLVPGGQAEMLQQQSAKREVRIYTHHKGFIRLAIEHGVPLVPVLSFKEGEMMDNVQAPMLQRWFVKKLAFPFPYFPYGRGMLPIPRKVDIPIVVGKPLEVPHIEKPTQDDIDKVHSKYFAVLQEMFDKYKDEVGCGDYKLVLI
;
A
#
# COMPACT_ATOMS: atom_id res chain seq x y z
N MET A 1 -16.00 13.98 -5.60
CA MET A 1 -14.80 13.13 -5.40
C MET A 1 -15.07 11.94 -4.48
N ALA A 2 -15.62 12.08 -3.26
CA ALA A 2 -16.06 10.91 -2.47
C ALA A 2 -17.08 10.03 -3.23
N VAL A 3 -18.04 10.67 -3.91
CA VAL A 3 -18.98 9.98 -4.82
C VAL A 3 -18.28 9.39 -6.04
N ALA A 4 -17.22 10.02 -6.57
CA ALA A 4 -16.49 9.52 -7.73
C ALA A 4 -15.57 8.34 -7.38
N GLY A 5 -14.93 8.36 -6.20
CA GLY A 5 -14.15 7.24 -5.66
C GLY A 5 -15.05 6.06 -5.31
N SER A 6 -16.22 6.29 -4.68
CA SER A 6 -17.19 5.24 -4.44
C SER A 6 -17.80 4.69 -5.73
N LEU A 7 -18.13 5.54 -6.72
CA LEU A 7 -18.60 5.10 -8.04
C LEU A 7 -17.52 4.34 -8.81
N PHE A 8 -16.25 4.72 -8.66
CA PHE A 8 -15.11 4.02 -9.24
C PHE A 8 -14.95 2.64 -8.59
N VAL A 9 -14.92 2.55 -7.25
CA VAL A 9 -14.87 1.27 -6.53
C VAL A 9 -16.08 0.38 -6.87
N VAL A 10 -17.29 0.95 -7.01
CA VAL A 10 -18.48 0.21 -7.46
C VAL A 10 -18.33 -0.26 -8.92
N ALA A 11 -17.74 0.55 -9.79
CA ALA A 11 -17.44 0.16 -11.18
C ALA A 11 -16.34 -0.93 -11.24
N GLU A 12 -15.33 -0.87 -10.37
CA GLU A 12 -14.29 -1.89 -10.23
C GLU A 12 -14.87 -3.22 -9.73
N ILE A 13 -15.74 -3.19 -8.72
CA ILE A 13 -16.45 -4.38 -8.23
C ILE A 13 -17.35 -4.96 -9.34
N GLY A 14 -18.07 -4.11 -10.08
CA GLY A 14 -18.88 -4.53 -11.23
C GLY A 14 -18.05 -5.19 -12.33
N MET A 15 -16.88 -4.63 -12.66
CA MET A 15 -15.95 -5.22 -13.63
C MET A 15 -15.33 -6.53 -13.13
N MET A 16 -14.91 -6.62 -11.86
CA MET A 16 -14.38 -7.85 -11.28
C MET A 16 -15.41 -8.99 -11.29
N MET A 17 -16.68 -8.69 -10.98
CA MET A 17 -17.76 -9.67 -11.06
C MET A 17 -18.02 -10.12 -12.51
N SER A 18 -17.93 -9.21 -13.49
CA SER A 18 -18.07 -9.55 -14.91
C SER A 18 -16.97 -10.50 -15.39
N LEU A 19 -15.71 -10.28 -14.99
CA LEU A 19 -14.58 -11.14 -15.36
C LEU A 19 -14.66 -12.54 -14.75
N LEU A 20 -15.22 -12.67 -13.54
CA LEU A 20 -15.50 -13.98 -12.93
C LEU A 20 -16.61 -14.75 -13.66
N VAL A 21 -17.61 -14.05 -14.19
CA VAL A 21 -18.67 -14.64 -15.03
C VAL A 21 -18.10 -15.10 -16.39
N PHE A 22 -17.23 -14.32 -17.03
CA PHE A 22 -16.60 -14.70 -18.30
C PHE A 22 -15.60 -15.85 -18.17
N ARG A 23 -14.90 -15.98 -17.03
CA ARG A 23 -14.00 -17.11 -16.77
C ARG A 23 -14.75 -18.45 -16.64
N LYS A 24 -16.02 -18.42 -16.21
CA LYS A 24 -16.88 -19.61 -16.08
C LYS A 24 -17.50 -20.04 -17.42
N ALA A 25 -17.68 -19.11 -18.37
CA ALA A 25 -18.20 -19.41 -19.70
C ALA A 25 -17.17 -20.05 -20.65
N GLY A 26 -15.86 -19.92 -20.37
CA GLY A 26 -14.77 -20.48 -21.20
C GLY A 26 -14.42 -21.95 -20.92
N GLN A 27 -15.04 -22.59 -19.92
CA GLN A 27 -14.83 -24.01 -19.61
C GLN A 27 -16.04 -24.83 -20.05
N SER A 28 -16.14 -25.11 -21.35
CA SER A 28 -17.03 -26.17 -21.86
C SER A 28 -16.28 -27.51 -21.90
N PRO A 29 -16.93 -28.67 -21.65
CA PRO A 29 -16.22 -29.94 -21.48
C PRO A 29 -15.69 -30.45 -22.83
N LYS A 30 -14.41 -30.82 -22.89
CA LYS A 30 -13.81 -31.52 -24.03
C LYS A 30 -14.55 -32.84 -24.29
N ARG A 31 -15.18 -32.95 -25.46
CA ARG A 31 -15.75 -34.19 -25.99
C ARG A 31 -14.60 -35.06 -26.53
N SER A 32 -14.44 -36.25 -25.97
CA SER A 32 -13.53 -37.28 -26.48
C SER A 32 -14.03 -37.83 -27.82
N ARG A 33 -13.12 -38.02 -28.78
CA ARG A 33 -13.34 -38.91 -29.91
C ARG A 33 -12.03 -39.65 -30.21
N SER A 34 -12.04 -40.93 -29.87
CA SER A 34 -11.13 -41.96 -30.37
C SER A 34 -11.54 -42.38 -31.78
N GLY A 35 -10.60 -42.91 -32.55
CA GLY A 35 -10.91 -43.79 -33.69
C GLY A 35 -10.12 -43.50 -34.96
N ASN A 36 -8.91 -44.05 -35.00
CA ASN A 36 -8.36 -44.94 -36.03
C ASN A 36 -8.53 -44.69 -37.55
N ASP A 37 -7.40 -44.97 -38.21
CA ASP A 37 -7.19 -45.53 -39.55
C ASP A 37 -6.68 -44.53 -40.61
N ALA A 38 -5.81 -44.87 -41.56
CA ALA A 38 -4.79 -45.90 -41.71
C ALA A 38 -4.05 -45.54 -43.03
N ASN A 39 -2.73 -45.73 -43.02
CA ASN A 39 -1.93 -46.27 -44.12
C ASN A 39 -1.59 -45.47 -45.40
N THR A 40 -0.47 -45.91 -45.98
CA THR A 40 0.10 -45.71 -47.35
C THR A 40 0.97 -44.46 -47.55
N SER A 41 2.31 -44.60 -47.48
CA SER A 41 3.28 -44.99 -48.56
C SER A 41 3.71 -43.75 -49.36
N SER A 42 4.95 -43.51 -49.79
CA SER A 42 6.21 -44.25 -49.85
C SER A 42 7.23 -43.32 -50.52
N ALA A 43 8.51 -43.51 -50.17
CA ALA A 43 9.72 -43.41 -51.02
C ALA A 43 9.97 -42.14 -51.86
N ASP A 44 11.15 -41.52 -51.62
CA ASP A 44 12.29 -41.46 -52.57
C ASP A 44 12.26 -40.15 -53.38
N ALA A 45 13.34 -39.54 -53.83
CA ALA A 45 14.76 -39.69 -53.61
C ALA A 45 15.42 -38.36 -54.03
N THR A 46 16.61 -38.14 -53.50
CA THR A 46 17.72 -37.28 -53.95
C THR A 46 17.72 -36.80 -55.41
N THR A 47 18.07 -35.52 -55.63
CA THR A 47 19.14 -35.14 -56.58
C THR A 47 19.68 -33.73 -56.29
N GLU A 48 21.00 -33.64 -56.15
CA GLU A 48 21.82 -32.44 -56.25
C GLU A 48 21.85 -31.92 -57.70
N VAL A 49 22.10 -30.62 -57.92
CA VAL A 49 23.22 -30.09 -58.73
C VAL A 49 23.17 -28.55 -58.77
N GLU A 50 24.40 -28.03 -58.81
CA GLU A 50 24.96 -26.70 -58.68
C GLU A 50 24.50 -25.55 -59.59
N THR A 51 24.65 -24.35 -59.00
CA THR A 51 25.17 -23.08 -59.54
C THR A 51 24.51 -22.42 -60.76
N THR A 52 24.02 -21.20 -60.54
CA THR A 52 24.50 -20.01 -61.27
C THR A 52 24.22 -18.75 -60.47
N SER A 53 25.25 -17.92 -60.34
CA SER A 53 25.20 -16.56 -59.78
C SER A 53 24.55 -15.62 -60.78
N GLU A 54 23.49 -14.91 -60.39
CA GLU A 54 23.13 -13.63 -60.98
C GLU A 54 22.70 -12.65 -59.89
N LYS A 55 23.54 -11.63 -59.70
CA LYS A 55 23.20 -10.41 -58.97
C LYS A 55 22.13 -9.66 -59.77
N THR A 56 21.03 -9.26 -59.14
CA THR A 56 20.53 -7.86 -59.19
C THR A 56 19.26 -7.69 -58.35
N ASN A 57 19.19 -6.51 -57.74
CA ASN A 57 18.04 -5.86 -57.09
C ASN A 57 17.71 -6.24 -55.65
N GLU A 58 18.39 -5.52 -54.74
CA GLU A 58 17.80 -5.00 -53.51
C GLU A 58 16.51 -4.23 -53.82
N ALA A 59 15.39 -4.94 -53.84
CA ALA A 59 14.11 -4.35 -53.47
C ALA A 59 13.92 -4.70 -51.99
N MET A 60 14.02 -3.69 -51.13
CA MET A 60 13.55 -3.75 -49.74
C MET A 60 12.02 -3.94 -49.78
N ILE A 61 11.60 -5.19 -49.99
CA ILE A 61 10.22 -5.60 -49.80
C ILE A 61 9.97 -5.47 -48.30
N THR A 62 9.30 -4.41 -47.90
CA THR A 62 8.63 -4.31 -46.60
C THR A 62 7.56 -5.40 -46.59
N ALA A 63 7.97 -6.63 -46.24
CA ALA A 63 7.08 -7.77 -46.16
C ALA A 63 5.97 -7.41 -45.19
N THR A 64 4.77 -7.20 -45.72
CA THR A 64 3.58 -7.02 -44.90
C THR A 64 3.48 -8.21 -43.96
N PRO A 65 3.41 -8.00 -42.63
CA PRO A 65 3.41 -9.11 -41.68
C PRO A 65 2.26 -10.05 -42.04
N SER A 66 2.56 -11.36 -42.07
CA SER A 66 1.59 -12.40 -42.38
C SER A 66 0.35 -12.25 -41.50
N LEU A 67 -0.81 -12.71 -41.96
CA LEU A 67 -2.04 -12.67 -41.17
C LEU A 67 -1.83 -13.29 -39.77
N HIS A 68 -1.05 -14.37 -39.71
CA HIS A 68 -0.64 -15.01 -38.45
C HIS A 68 0.20 -14.07 -37.57
N ALA A 69 1.21 -13.39 -38.11
CA ALA A 69 2.00 -12.42 -37.36
C ALA A 69 1.18 -11.21 -36.88
N ARG A 70 0.20 -10.76 -37.66
CA ARG A 70 -0.74 -9.68 -37.26
C ARG A 70 -1.67 -10.13 -36.15
N LEU A 71 -2.22 -11.35 -36.24
CA LEU A 71 -3.08 -11.94 -35.20
C LEU A 71 -2.30 -12.18 -33.91
N LEU A 72 -1.07 -12.68 -34.00
CA LEU A 72 -0.20 -12.86 -32.84
C LEU A 72 0.14 -11.50 -32.19
N GLY A 73 0.51 -10.50 -33.00
CA GLY A 73 0.76 -9.14 -32.50
C GLY A 73 -0.48 -8.48 -31.89
N PHE A 74 -1.67 -8.75 -32.43
CA PHE A 74 -2.93 -8.30 -31.83
C PHE A 74 -3.21 -9.00 -30.50
N HIS A 75 -2.99 -10.31 -30.43
CA HIS A 75 -3.17 -11.09 -29.22
C HIS A 75 -2.25 -10.61 -28.08
N VAL A 76 -0.97 -10.36 -28.39
CA VAL A 76 -0.01 -9.79 -27.42
C VAL A 76 -0.48 -8.43 -26.91
N ARG A 77 -0.90 -7.52 -27.81
CA ARG A 77 -1.43 -6.21 -27.40
C ARG A 77 -2.66 -6.31 -26.52
N MET A 78 -3.58 -7.23 -26.82
CA MET A 78 -4.76 -7.46 -25.99
C MET A 78 -4.40 -8.01 -24.61
N HIS A 79 -3.39 -8.88 -24.53
CA HIS A 79 -2.89 -9.41 -23.26
C HIS A 79 -2.23 -8.29 -22.43
N ASP A 80 -1.36 -7.49 -23.04
CA ASP A 80 -0.70 -6.35 -22.38
C ASP A 80 -1.73 -5.34 -21.86
N PHE A 81 -2.77 -5.05 -22.66
CA PHE A 81 -3.87 -4.20 -22.25
C PHE A 81 -4.66 -4.78 -21.07
N ALA A 82 -4.97 -6.08 -21.09
CA ALA A 82 -5.65 -6.74 -19.99
C ALA A 82 -4.81 -6.73 -18.70
N ASP A 83 -3.50 -6.98 -18.80
CA ASP A 83 -2.57 -6.90 -17.68
C ASP A 83 -2.48 -5.47 -17.12
N GLU A 84 -2.51 -4.46 -18.00
CA GLU A 84 -2.54 -3.06 -17.57
C GLU A 84 -3.85 -2.71 -16.85
N CYS A 85 -5.01 -3.12 -17.38
CA CYS A 85 -6.30 -2.94 -16.72
C CYS A 85 -6.32 -3.60 -15.34
N LEU A 86 -5.86 -4.85 -15.25
CA LEU A 86 -5.76 -5.58 -14.00
C LEU A 86 -4.82 -4.87 -13.01
N GLY A 87 -3.69 -4.36 -13.49
CA GLY A 87 -2.76 -3.57 -12.69
C GLY A 87 -3.40 -2.32 -12.11
N VAL A 88 -4.14 -1.57 -12.94
CA VAL A 88 -4.89 -0.38 -12.51
C VAL A 88 -5.93 -0.73 -11.45
N LEU A 89 -6.69 -1.82 -11.63
CA LEU A 89 -7.71 -2.26 -10.68
C LEU A 89 -7.09 -2.65 -9.32
N VAL A 90 -6.03 -3.46 -9.34
CA VAL A 90 -5.39 -3.94 -8.11
C VAL A 90 -4.72 -2.79 -7.37
N VAL A 91 -3.95 -1.95 -8.07
CA VAL A 91 -3.24 -0.83 -7.45
C VAL A 91 -4.21 0.25 -7.00
N GLY A 92 -5.25 0.55 -7.79
CA GLY A 92 -6.32 1.47 -7.43
C GLY A 92 -7.08 0.99 -6.19
N GLY A 93 -7.50 -0.27 -6.16
CA GLY A 93 -8.18 -0.87 -5.02
C GLY A 93 -7.32 -0.88 -3.74
N LEU A 94 -6.03 -1.22 -3.84
CA LEU A 94 -5.12 -1.21 -2.69
C LEU A 94 -4.83 0.20 -2.17
N ALA A 95 -4.62 1.18 -3.05
CA ALA A 95 -4.41 2.58 -2.66
C ALA A 95 -5.65 3.22 -2.01
N ASN A 96 -6.84 2.66 -2.28
CA ASN A 96 -8.12 3.15 -1.79
C ASN A 96 -8.82 2.17 -0.84
N ILE A 97 -8.10 1.19 -0.29
CA ILE A 97 -8.68 0.11 0.52
C ILE A 97 -9.48 0.63 1.72
N GLN A 98 -9.08 1.77 2.28
CA GLN A 98 -9.76 2.49 3.35
C GLN A 98 -11.15 3.01 2.99
N PHE A 99 -11.46 3.19 1.70
CA PHE A 99 -12.75 3.69 1.22
C PHE A 99 -13.69 2.56 0.78
N ILE A 100 -13.19 1.34 0.59
CA ILE A 100 -13.98 0.19 0.14
C ILE A 100 -15.13 -0.12 1.12
N PRO A 101 -14.93 -0.19 2.46
CA PRO A 101 -16.03 -0.44 3.40
C PRO A 101 -17.17 0.57 3.23
N ASN A 102 -16.82 1.84 3.05
CA ASN A 102 -17.78 2.92 2.85
C ASN A 102 -18.60 2.77 1.57
N ALA A 103 -17.95 2.43 0.45
CA ALA A 103 -18.65 2.17 -0.80
C ALA A 103 -19.61 0.97 -0.70
N LEU A 104 -19.23 -0.07 0.04
CA LEU A 104 -20.06 -1.27 0.25
C LEU A 104 -21.35 -0.97 1.04
N LEU A 105 -21.39 0.09 1.87
CA LEU A 105 -22.61 0.47 2.60
C LEU A 105 -23.73 0.88 1.65
N PHE A 106 -23.43 1.58 0.56
CA PHE A 106 -24.43 1.95 -0.45
C PHE A 106 -25.02 0.70 -1.12
N VAL A 107 -24.16 -0.26 -1.49
CA VAL A 107 -24.58 -1.54 -2.07
C VAL A 107 -25.40 -2.33 -1.07
N PHE A 108 -24.99 -2.37 0.20
CA PHE A 108 -25.69 -3.06 1.27
C PHE A 108 -27.12 -2.52 1.44
N PHE A 109 -27.31 -1.21 1.56
CA PHE A 109 -28.65 -0.63 1.66
C PHE A 109 -29.47 -0.81 0.39
N ALA A 110 -28.86 -0.69 -0.80
CA ALA A 110 -29.55 -0.94 -2.07
C ALA A 110 -30.03 -2.41 -2.20
N ALA A 111 -29.24 -3.36 -1.72
CA ALA A 111 -29.53 -4.79 -1.86
C ALA A 111 -30.48 -5.33 -0.77
N THR A 112 -30.58 -4.66 0.38
CA THR A 112 -31.32 -5.16 1.56
C THR A 112 -32.59 -4.38 1.87
N THR A 113 -32.90 -3.32 1.12
CA THR A 113 -34.08 -2.47 1.34
C THR A 113 -34.80 -2.13 0.05
N ASN A 114 -36.07 -1.75 0.18
CA ASN A 114 -36.86 -1.16 -0.92
C ASN A 114 -36.79 0.38 -0.92
N LEU A 115 -35.69 0.95 -0.44
CA LEU A 115 -35.51 2.41 -0.40
C LEU A 115 -35.41 2.98 -1.82
N SER A 116 -35.86 4.22 -1.99
CA SER A 116 -35.57 4.99 -3.20
C SER A 116 -34.06 5.22 -3.36
N PRO A 117 -33.55 5.55 -4.56
CA PRO A 117 -32.13 5.89 -4.74
C PRO A 117 -31.65 7.00 -3.80
N ALA A 118 -32.51 7.99 -3.51
CA ALA A 118 -32.23 9.03 -2.53
C ALA A 118 -32.13 8.49 -1.10
N GLY A 119 -32.98 7.53 -0.74
CA GLY A 119 -32.90 6.82 0.55
C GLY A 119 -31.61 6.02 0.68
N VAL A 120 -31.23 5.24 -0.33
CA VAL A 120 -29.95 4.51 -0.35
C VAL A 120 -28.77 5.48 -0.19
N ALA A 121 -28.78 6.60 -0.91
CA ALA A 121 -27.73 7.61 -0.79
C ALA A 121 -27.67 8.21 0.62
N PHE A 122 -28.82 8.57 1.20
CA PHE A 122 -28.90 9.07 2.57
C PHE A 122 -28.29 8.10 3.58
N TYR A 123 -28.71 6.83 3.55
CA TYR A 123 -28.21 5.82 4.48
C TYR A 123 -26.73 5.50 4.29
N GLY A 124 -26.26 5.40 3.04
CA GLY A 124 -24.84 5.23 2.74
C GLY A 124 -24.01 6.39 3.29
N ILE A 125 -24.41 7.64 3.05
CA ILE A 125 -23.71 8.83 3.56
C ILE A 125 -23.73 8.87 5.09
N MET A 126 -24.87 8.59 5.72
CA MET A 126 -24.99 8.60 7.18
C MET A 126 -24.14 7.51 7.84
N ALA A 127 -24.12 6.31 7.28
CA ALA A 127 -23.30 5.21 7.79
C ALA A 127 -21.79 5.51 7.64
N THR A 128 -21.37 6.03 6.48
CA THR A 128 -20.00 6.51 6.26
C THR A 128 -19.63 7.65 7.22
N GLY A 129 -20.52 8.61 7.43
CA GLY A 129 -20.32 9.71 8.37
C GLY A 129 -20.16 9.23 9.80
N MET A 130 -20.95 8.23 10.21
CA MET A 130 -20.86 7.61 11.52
C MET A 130 -19.53 6.89 11.73
N GLU A 131 -19.10 6.07 10.75
CA GLU A 131 -17.79 5.41 10.78
C GLU A 131 -16.66 6.44 10.90
N PHE A 132 -16.71 7.50 10.09
CA PHE A 132 -15.72 8.58 10.13
C PHE A 132 -15.67 9.25 11.52
N VAL A 133 -16.81 9.56 12.13
CA VAL A 133 -16.88 10.14 13.48
C VAL A 133 -16.28 9.19 14.52
N MET A 134 -16.56 7.89 14.45
CA MET A 134 -16.00 6.89 15.36
C MET A 134 -14.47 6.78 15.22
N VAL A 135 -13.96 6.70 13.99
CA VAL A 135 -12.53 6.60 13.68
C VAL A 135 -11.78 7.87 14.10
N VAL A 136 -12.31 9.05 13.78
CA VAL A 136 -11.71 10.34 14.16
C VAL A 136 -11.73 10.52 15.67
N SER A 137 -12.81 10.15 16.35
CA SER A 137 -12.91 10.18 17.82
C SER A 137 -11.79 9.38 18.48
N ARG A 138 -11.55 8.14 18.01
CA ARG A 138 -10.42 7.31 18.47
C ARG A 138 -9.07 7.93 18.17
N SER A 139 -8.87 8.45 16.96
CA SER A 139 -7.62 9.08 16.56
C SER A 139 -7.28 10.29 17.42
N ILE A 140 -8.26 11.17 17.67
CA ILE A 140 -8.10 12.34 18.53
C ILE A 140 -7.79 11.91 19.97
N ALA A 141 -8.51 10.92 20.51
CA ALA A 141 -8.25 10.40 21.84
C ALA A 141 -6.82 9.85 21.98
N THR A 142 -6.36 9.04 21.02
CA THR A 142 -4.98 8.54 20.98
C THR A 142 -3.97 9.68 20.86
N HIS A 143 -4.23 10.68 20.01
CA HIS A 143 -3.33 11.82 19.85
C HIS A 143 -3.24 12.66 21.13
N LEU A 144 -4.36 12.92 21.80
CA LEU A 144 -4.38 13.63 23.09
C LEU A 144 -3.60 12.85 24.15
N TYR A 145 -3.80 11.53 24.22
CA TYR A 145 -3.04 10.68 25.14
C TYR A 145 -1.54 10.72 24.83
N LEU A 146 -1.12 10.60 23.57
CA LEU A 146 0.29 10.66 23.17
C LEU A 146 0.90 12.03 23.49
N LYS A 147 0.15 13.11 23.29
CA LYS A 147 0.60 14.45 23.63
C LYS A 147 0.83 14.61 25.14
N ASP A 148 -0.17 14.23 25.94
CA ASP A 148 -0.13 14.41 27.39
C ASP A 148 0.87 13.45 28.06
N SER A 149 1.03 12.23 27.53
CA SER A 149 2.02 11.24 28.00
C SER A 149 3.44 11.44 27.47
N HIS A 150 3.68 12.50 26.69
CA HIS A 150 4.94 12.75 26.00
C HIS A 150 5.43 11.52 25.17
N ASN A 151 4.56 11.02 24.29
CA ASN A 151 4.72 9.80 23.50
C ASN A 151 4.93 8.53 24.35
N GLY A 152 4.21 8.43 25.48
CA GLY A 152 4.26 7.30 26.40
C GLY A 152 5.46 7.30 27.36
N LEU A 153 6.20 8.41 27.47
CA LEU A 153 7.31 8.55 28.42
C LEU A 153 6.84 8.76 29.86
N LEU A 154 5.70 9.41 30.04
CA LEU A 154 5.11 9.70 31.34
C LEU A 154 4.14 8.57 31.72
N LYS A 155 4.59 7.65 32.57
CA LYS A 155 3.82 6.45 32.99
C LYS A 155 2.65 6.78 33.91
N GLU A 156 2.70 7.93 34.58
CA GLU A 156 1.65 8.48 35.44
C GLU A 156 0.41 8.93 34.65
N VAL A 157 0.54 9.18 33.35
CA VAL A 157 -0.59 9.54 32.49
C VAL A 157 -1.43 8.31 32.21
N ASN A 158 -2.53 8.18 32.93
CA ASN A 158 -3.45 7.05 32.78
C ASN A 158 -4.19 7.10 31.43
N ARG A 159 -3.99 6.07 30.60
CA ARG A 159 -4.67 5.90 29.30
C ARG A 159 -6.20 5.81 29.43
N TYR A 160 -6.71 5.40 30.59
CA TYR A 160 -8.15 5.26 30.87
C TYR A 160 -8.77 6.53 31.48
N HIS A 161 -8.04 7.63 31.52
CA HIS A 161 -8.59 8.90 31.96
C HIS A 161 -9.81 9.32 31.10
N VAL A 162 -10.84 9.87 31.74
CA VAL A 162 -12.13 10.25 31.12
C VAL A 162 -11.95 11.05 29.83
N LYS A 163 -10.97 11.96 29.81
CA LYS A 163 -10.60 12.76 28.63
C LYS A 163 -10.39 11.95 27.35
N TYR A 164 -9.80 10.75 27.44
CA TYR A 164 -9.47 9.91 26.28
C TYR A 164 -10.56 8.87 25.99
N VAL A 165 -11.28 8.43 27.02
CA VAL A 165 -12.25 7.32 26.91
C VAL A 165 -13.66 7.83 26.58
N LEU A 166 -14.07 8.98 27.14
CA LEU A 166 -15.43 9.51 26.98
C LEU A 166 -15.84 9.72 25.51
N PRO A 167 -15.00 10.31 24.63
CA PRO A 167 -15.36 10.46 23.23
C PRO A 167 -15.68 9.12 22.55
N GLN A 168 -14.94 8.07 22.90
CA GLN A 168 -15.14 6.74 22.33
C GLN A 168 -16.45 6.13 22.81
N ILE A 169 -16.76 6.23 24.12
CA ILE A 169 -18.03 5.77 24.69
C ILE A 169 -19.20 6.46 24.00
N VAL A 170 -19.17 7.80 23.89
CA VAL A 170 -20.23 8.58 23.26
C VAL A 170 -20.43 8.14 21.81
N THR A 171 -19.36 8.02 21.03
CA THR A 171 -19.47 7.59 19.63
C THR A 171 -19.90 6.13 19.47
N ALA A 172 -19.55 5.25 20.41
CA ALA A 172 -19.93 3.84 20.39
C ALA A 172 -21.43 3.63 20.67
N CYS A 173 -22.12 4.58 21.31
CA CYS A 173 -23.56 4.53 21.52
C CYS A 173 -24.37 4.90 20.26
N LEU A 174 -23.78 5.61 19.28
CA LEU A 174 -24.51 6.11 18.11
C LEU A 174 -25.20 5.02 17.28
N PRO A 175 -24.55 3.87 16.97
CA PRO A 175 -25.20 2.78 16.24
C PRO A 175 -26.43 2.24 16.99
N ALA A 176 -26.34 2.01 18.31
CA ALA A 176 -27.45 1.53 19.11
C ALA A 176 -28.62 2.53 19.17
N VAL A 177 -28.33 3.82 19.34
CA VAL A 177 -29.35 4.89 19.31
C VAL A 177 -30.02 4.94 17.93
N ALA A 178 -29.26 4.81 16.85
CA ALA A 178 -29.80 4.74 15.50
C ALA A 178 -30.71 3.52 15.35
N THR A 179 -30.28 2.33 15.74
CA THR A 179 -31.10 1.11 15.70
C THR A 179 -32.40 1.26 16.49
N TYR A 180 -32.33 1.78 17.73
CA TYR A 180 -33.50 2.01 18.56
C TYR A 180 -34.48 2.98 17.91
N ARG A 181 -33.97 4.08 17.32
CA ARG A 181 -34.80 5.04 16.58
C ARG A 181 -35.51 4.37 15.39
N HIS A 182 -34.82 3.54 14.63
CA HIS A 182 -35.44 2.86 13.48
C HIS A 182 -36.53 1.88 13.91
N TYR A 183 -36.35 1.24 15.08
CA TYR A 183 -37.34 0.36 15.67
C TYR A 183 -38.61 1.11 16.11
N ILE A 184 -38.48 2.16 16.92
CA ILE A 184 -39.65 2.86 17.50
C ILE A 184 -40.49 3.61 16.46
N TYR A 185 -39.89 4.01 15.34
CA TYR A 185 -40.57 4.72 14.25
C TYR A 185 -40.90 3.83 13.05
N ASP A 186 -40.75 2.50 13.18
CA ASP A 186 -41.05 1.50 12.14
C ASP A 186 -40.44 1.87 10.76
N MET A 187 -39.16 2.27 10.78
CA MET A 187 -38.48 2.72 9.58
C MET A 187 -38.06 1.52 8.71
N ALA A 188 -38.25 1.63 7.39
CA ALA A 188 -37.95 0.56 6.42
C ALA A 188 -36.50 0.03 6.47
N ALA A 189 -35.54 0.82 6.98
CA ALA A 189 -34.14 0.42 7.11
C ALA A 189 -33.79 -0.21 8.48
N PHE A 190 -34.76 -0.54 9.33
CA PHE A 190 -34.50 -1.08 10.67
C PHE A 190 -33.58 -2.31 10.66
N VAL A 191 -33.92 -3.34 9.87
CA VAL A 191 -33.15 -4.58 9.80
C VAL A 191 -31.68 -4.36 9.39
N PRO A 192 -31.36 -3.68 8.27
CA PRO A 192 -29.97 -3.44 7.89
C PRO A 192 -29.21 -2.56 8.90
N VAL A 193 -29.86 -1.56 9.51
CA VAL A 193 -29.23 -0.76 10.57
C VAL A 193 -28.94 -1.62 11.81
N LEU A 194 -29.84 -2.51 12.22
CA LEU A 194 -29.61 -3.47 13.30
C LEU A 194 -28.43 -4.39 12.99
N LEU A 195 -28.38 -4.97 11.79
CA LEU A 195 -27.29 -5.85 11.36
C LEU A 195 -25.95 -5.11 11.35
N LEU A 196 -25.91 -3.87 10.87
CA LEU A 196 -24.70 -3.05 10.88
C LEU A 196 -24.25 -2.73 12.31
N THR A 197 -25.17 -2.39 13.22
CA THR A 197 -24.86 -2.17 14.64
C THR A 197 -24.28 -3.41 15.30
N ILE A 198 -24.89 -4.59 15.08
CA ILE A 198 -24.37 -5.87 15.58
C ILE A 198 -22.97 -6.13 15.01
N PHE A 199 -22.79 -5.94 13.70
CA PHE A 199 -21.50 -6.12 13.04
C PHE A 199 -20.42 -5.22 13.64
N ILE A 200 -20.70 -3.93 13.84
CA ILE A 200 -19.77 -2.98 14.45
C ILE A 200 -19.34 -3.47 15.84
N TYR A 201 -20.28 -3.88 16.70
CA TYR A 201 -19.94 -4.36 18.05
C TYR A 201 -19.20 -5.69 18.07
N ILE A 202 -19.50 -6.61 17.15
CA ILE A 202 -18.70 -7.83 16.99
C ILE A 202 -17.31 -7.48 16.47
N TYR A 203 -17.20 -6.56 15.52
CA TYR A 203 -15.92 -6.12 14.95
C TYR A 203 -15.01 -5.48 16.01
N GLU A 204 -15.57 -4.79 17.01
CA GLU A 204 -14.82 -4.25 18.15
C GLU A 204 -14.04 -5.32 18.93
N LEU A 205 -14.53 -6.55 19.00
CA LEU A 205 -13.82 -7.66 19.68
C LEU A 205 -12.46 -7.91 19.04
N THR A 206 -12.32 -7.62 17.74
CA THR A 206 -11.07 -7.80 17.02
C THR A 206 -9.99 -6.79 17.43
N TYR A 207 -10.30 -5.73 18.19
CA TYR A 207 -9.33 -4.77 18.74
C TYR A 207 -8.70 -5.21 20.06
N ARG A 208 -9.21 -6.29 20.67
CA ARG A 208 -8.64 -6.84 21.91
C ARG A 208 -7.19 -7.28 21.71
N GLY A 209 -6.35 -7.03 22.71
CA GLY A 209 -4.92 -7.36 22.67
C GLY A 209 -4.04 -6.37 21.93
N ASN A 210 -4.57 -5.19 21.53
CA ASN A 210 -3.85 -4.15 20.78
C ASN A 210 -3.04 -4.71 19.58
N PRO A 211 -3.70 -5.34 18.57
CA PRO A 211 -2.99 -6.01 17.49
C PRO A 211 -2.03 -5.10 16.71
N GLN A 212 -2.29 -3.79 16.68
CA GLN A 212 -1.42 -2.79 16.07
C GLN A 212 -0.08 -2.61 16.79
N GLN A 213 0.05 -3.06 18.04
CA GLN A 213 1.29 -3.03 18.83
C GLN A 213 1.88 -4.43 18.98
N THR A 214 1.03 -5.41 19.32
CA THR A 214 1.46 -6.78 19.68
C THR A 214 1.60 -7.70 18.49
N GLY A 215 0.95 -7.39 17.36
CA GLY A 215 0.94 -8.28 16.20
C GLY A 215 0.09 -9.52 16.34
N CYS A 216 -0.77 -9.64 17.36
CA CYS A 216 -1.51 -10.88 17.66
C CYS A 216 -2.48 -11.35 16.55
N ARG A 217 -2.66 -10.57 15.48
CA ARG A 217 -3.48 -10.90 14.30
C ARG A 217 -2.65 -11.20 13.05
N GLU A 218 -1.33 -11.24 13.17
CA GLU A 218 -0.40 -11.57 12.10
C GLU A 218 -0.62 -12.99 11.57
N ARG A 219 -0.47 -13.16 10.25
CA ARG A 219 -0.65 -14.44 9.58
C ARG A 219 0.61 -14.81 8.81
N ALA A 220 1.31 -15.84 9.27
CA ALA A 220 2.52 -16.34 8.60
C ALA A 220 2.30 -16.66 7.11
N SER A 221 1.12 -17.18 6.74
CA SER A 221 0.78 -17.47 5.34
C SER A 221 0.64 -16.23 4.46
N TRP A 222 0.33 -15.07 5.03
CA TRP A 222 0.28 -13.80 4.29
C TRP A 222 1.67 -13.19 4.14
N VAL A 223 2.47 -13.25 5.22
CA VAL A 223 3.86 -12.76 5.24
C VAL A 223 4.75 -13.55 4.28
N THR A 224 4.70 -14.89 4.35
CA THR A 224 5.57 -15.79 3.58
C THR A 224 4.96 -16.28 2.28
N GLY A 225 3.63 -16.18 2.12
CA GLY A 225 2.92 -16.69 0.94
C GLY A 225 3.17 -15.86 -0.31
N ARG A 226 2.97 -16.46 -1.49
CA ARG A 226 2.91 -15.70 -2.75
C ARG A 226 1.50 -15.15 -2.91
N SER A 227 1.42 -13.88 -3.29
CA SER A 227 0.15 -13.20 -3.51
C SER A 227 0.07 -12.72 -4.95
N PHE A 228 -0.97 -13.16 -5.65
CA PHE A 228 -1.30 -12.67 -6.99
C PHE A 228 -1.43 -11.13 -7.02
N LEU A 229 -1.89 -10.52 -5.92
CA LEU A 229 -1.98 -9.07 -5.80
C LEU A 229 -0.59 -8.43 -5.82
N VAL A 230 0.35 -8.96 -5.03
CA VAL A 230 1.74 -8.44 -4.99
C VAL A 230 2.42 -8.60 -6.34
N ASP A 231 2.26 -9.74 -7.01
CA ASP A 231 2.83 -9.97 -8.35
C ASP A 231 2.25 -8.98 -9.39
N THR A 232 0.96 -8.66 -9.27
CA THR A 232 0.29 -7.67 -10.12
C THR A 232 0.78 -6.25 -9.86
N VAL A 233 0.92 -5.86 -8.59
CA VAL A 233 1.48 -4.56 -8.20
C VAL A 233 2.91 -4.41 -8.70
N LYS A 234 3.73 -5.47 -8.58
CA LYS A 234 5.10 -5.49 -9.10
C LYS A 234 5.11 -5.27 -10.62
N ARG A 235 4.28 -5.98 -11.38
CA ARG A 235 4.18 -5.80 -12.84
C ARG A 235 3.74 -4.39 -13.21
N TYR A 236 2.85 -3.78 -12.42
CA TYR A 236 2.39 -2.41 -12.65
C TYR A 236 3.55 -1.41 -12.52
N PHE A 237 4.30 -1.46 -11.41
CA PHE A 237 5.38 -0.50 -11.14
C PHE A 237 6.76 -0.88 -11.70
N SER A 238 6.92 -2.07 -12.28
CA SER A 238 8.19 -2.57 -12.85
C SER A 238 9.43 -2.42 -11.94
N GLY A 239 9.25 -2.35 -10.62
CA GLY A 239 10.29 -1.90 -9.71
C GLY A 239 11.54 -2.78 -9.69
N THR A 240 12.71 -2.13 -9.65
CA THR A 240 14.03 -2.76 -9.55
C THR A 240 14.59 -2.56 -8.15
N ILE A 241 15.12 -3.62 -7.53
CA ILE A 241 15.76 -3.57 -6.21
C ILE A 241 17.26 -3.80 -6.37
N ILE A 242 18.05 -2.84 -5.93
CA ILE A 242 19.51 -2.90 -5.86
C ILE A 242 19.92 -3.14 -4.41
N ARG A 243 20.74 -4.17 -4.17
CA ARG A 243 21.25 -4.54 -2.84
C ARG A 243 22.71 -4.14 -2.69
N MET A 244 23.03 -3.30 -1.70
CA MET A 244 24.42 -2.91 -1.40
C MET A 244 25.17 -3.87 -0.48
N ALA A 245 24.45 -4.59 0.39
CA ALA A 245 25.00 -5.61 1.29
C ALA A 245 23.93 -6.67 1.62
N PRO A 246 24.32 -7.91 1.98
CA PRO A 246 23.38 -8.87 2.55
C PRO A 246 22.86 -8.38 3.91
N LEU A 247 21.65 -8.83 4.27
CA LEU A 247 21.10 -8.74 5.62
C LEU A 247 21.09 -10.14 6.22
N ASP A 248 21.59 -10.27 7.45
CA ASP A 248 21.60 -11.52 8.19
C ASP A 248 20.21 -11.76 8.78
N PRO A 249 19.47 -12.82 8.38
CA PRO A 249 18.11 -13.07 8.89
C PRO A 249 18.06 -13.35 10.40
N GLU A 250 19.19 -13.69 11.03
CA GLU A 250 19.29 -13.90 12.49
C GLU A 250 19.52 -12.59 13.26
N LYS A 251 19.72 -11.47 12.56
CA LYS A 251 19.90 -10.14 13.15
C LYS A 251 18.70 -9.24 12.95
N GLN A 252 18.59 -8.25 13.83
CA GLN A 252 17.58 -7.21 13.74
C GLN A 252 18.11 -5.99 12.99
N TYR A 253 17.22 -5.30 12.30
CA TYR A 253 17.50 -4.05 11.63
C TYR A 253 16.34 -3.06 11.75
N VAL A 254 16.68 -1.78 11.74
CA VAL A 254 15.74 -0.68 11.54
C VAL A 254 15.88 -0.18 10.10
N LEU A 255 15.02 -0.67 9.21
CA LEU A 255 14.98 -0.25 7.82
C LEU A 255 14.21 1.06 7.70
N SER A 256 14.78 2.04 7.00
CA SER A 256 14.25 3.39 6.92
C SER A 256 14.09 3.78 5.45
N PHE A 257 12.85 3.77 4.99
CA PHE A 257 12.45 3.99 3.62
C PHE A 257 12.24 5.48 3.32
N HIS A 258 12.84 5.95 2.24
CA HIS A 258 12.78 7.34 1.80
C HIS A 258 12.62 7.47 0.29
N PRO A 259 11.88 8.47 -0.21
CA PRO A 259 11.00 9.36 0.54
C PRO A 259 9.63 8.70 0.80
N HIS A 260 8.74 9.37 1.50
CA HIS A 260 7.37 8.94 1.77
C HIS A 260 6.45 9.13 0.56
N GLY A 261 6.71 10.15 -0.27
CA GLY A 261 5.77 10.58 -1.30
C GLY A 261 4.41 11.00 -0.73
N ILE A 262 3.37 11.05 -1.58
CA ILE A 262 1.99 11.28 -1.11
C ILE A 262 1.49 10.08 -0.30
N MET A 263 1.73 8.88 -0.83
CA MET A 263 1.49 7.61 -0.17
C MET A 263 2.70 6.73 -0.46
N PRO A 264 3.34 6.13 0.56
CA PRO A 264 4.50 5.28 0.35
C PRO A 264 4.02 3.92 -0.16
N ILE A 265 3.60 3.85 -1.41
CA ILE A 265 2.96 2.67 -1.99
C ILE A 265 3.98 1.54 -2.10
N SER A 266 5.23 1.84 -2.46
CA SER A 266 6.21 0.79 -2.73
C SER A 266 6.61 0.02 -1.48
N VAL A 267 6.69 0.68 -0.32
CA VAL A 267 7.00 0.03 0.96
C VAL A 267 6.00 -1.08 1.29
N MET A 268 4.74 -0.95 0.84
CA MET A 268 3.66 -1.90 1.14
C MET A 268 3.81 -3.24 0.42
N TRP A 269 4.56 -3.29 -0.68
CA TRP A 269 4.73 -4.51 -1.48
C TRP A 269 6.19 -4.95 -1.63
N LEU A 270 7.16 -4.07 -1.37
CA LEU A 270 8.61 -4.29 -1.56
C LEU A 270 9.08 -5.66 -1.05
N GLN A 271 8.86 -5.94 0.23
CA GLN A 271 9.34 -7.14 0.91
C GLN A 271 8.63 -8.44 0.49
N PHE A 272 7.50 -8.33 -0.20
CA PHE A 272 6.70 -9.46 -0.65
C PHE A 272 7.07 -9.91 -2.08
N THR A 273 7.91 -9.15 -2.79
CA THR A 273 8.31 -9.49 -4.16
C THR A 273 9.27 -10.69 -4.22
N ALA A 274 9.23 -11.42 -5.32
CA ALA A 274 10.20 -12.49 -5.59
C ALA A 274 11.66 -11.98 -5.66
N GLN A 275 11.87 -10.74 -6.13
CA GLN A 275 13.18 -10.12 -6.18
C GLN A 275 13.72 -9.85 -4.78
N TRP A 276 12.90 -9.30 -3.87
CA TRP A 276 13.28 -9.13 -2.47
C TRP A 276 13.67 -10.45 -1.84
N ARG A 277 12.84 -11.50 -1.97
CA ARG A 277 13.13 -12.83 -1.40
C ARG A 277 14.40 -13.46 -1.94
N LYS A 278 14.79 -13.15 -3.18
CA LYS A 278 16.07 -13.59 -3.76
C LYS A 278 17.25 -12.80 -3.18
N LEU A 279 17.09 -11.50 -2.95
CA LEU A 279 18.13 -10.61 -2.45
C LEU A 279 18.33 -10.71 -0.92
N PHE A 280 17.26 -10.98 -0.18
CA PHE A 280 17.19 -11.05 1.27
C PHE A 280 16.40 -12.30 1.69
N PRO A 281 16.99 -13.50 1.50
CA PRO A 281 16.31 -14.75 1.83
C PRO A 281 16.00 -14.82 3.33
N ASN A 282 14.79 -15.29 3.66
CA ASN A 282 14.29 -15.44 5.04
C ASN A 282 14.28 -14.16 5.88
N PHE A 283 14.42 -12.99 5.25
CA PHE A 283 14.42 -11.72 5.95
C PHE A 283 13.03 -11.08 5.92
N TYR A 284 12.58 -10.60 7.09
CA TYR A 284 11.31 -9.92 7.25
C TYR A 284 11.43 -8.74 8.22
N ALA A 285 10.76 -7.63 7.89
CA ALA A 285 10.65 -6.47 8.76
C ALA A 285 9.18 -6.04 8.86
N HIS A 286 8.73 -5.74 10.08
CA HIS A 286 7.37 -5.26 10.31
C HIS A 286 7.24 -3.82 9.81
N ILE A 287 6.36 -3.60 8.84
CA ILE A 287 6.09 -2.27 8.29
C ILE A 287 5.35 -1.44 9.34
N LEU A 288 5.92 -0.29 9.70
CA LEU A 288 5.33 0.66 10.62
C LEU A 288 4.44 1.65 9.85
N THR A 289 3.13 1.62 10.08
CA THR A 289 2.16 2.47 9.38
C THR A 289 1.42 3.42 10.32
N ALA A 290 0.75 4.43 9.75
CA ALA A 290 0.04 5.44 10.53
C ALA A 290 -1.06 4.81 11.41
N SER A 291 -1.14 5.21 12.68
CA SER A 291 -2.12 4.68 13.65
C SER A 291 -3.58 4.72 13.16
N ILE A 292 -3.93 5.70 12.32
CA ILE A 292 -5.27 5.83 11.74
C ILE A 292 -5.64 4.64 10.84
N LEU A 293 -4.69 4.08 10.09
CA LEU A 293 -4.96 2.93 9.22
C LEU A 293 -5.27 1.67 10.03
N HIS A 294 -4.78 1.59 11.27
CA HIS A 294 -5.13 0.54 12.21
C HIS A 294 -6.48 0.74 12.91
N GLN A 295 -7.23 1.79 12.56
CA GLN A 295 -8.60 2.03 13.03
C GLN A 295 -9.65 1.79 11.95
N ILE A 296 -9.29 1.86 10.67
CA ILE A 296 -10.23 1.72 9.55
C ILE A 296 -10.44 0.24 9.23
N PRO A 297 -11.68 -0.28 9.25
CA PRO A 297 -11.99 -1.66 8.89
C PRO A 297 -11.44 -2.06 7.51
N LEU A 298 -11.17 -3.34 7.29
CA LEU A 298 -10.55 -3.90 6.08
C LEU A 298 -9.09 -3.46 5.85
N ALA A 299 -8.81 -2.15 5.81
CA ALA A 299 -7.45 -1.62 5.71
C ALA A 299 -6.59 -2.13 6.88
N ARG A 300 -7.12 -2.00 8.11
CA ARG A 300 -6.53 -2.54 9.33
C ARG A 300 -6.31 -4.04 9.26
N ASP A 301 -7.31 -4.80 8.80
CA ASP A 301 -7.24 -6.27 8.77
C ASP A 301 -6.16 -6.74 7.81
N VAL A 302 -6.05 -6.14 6.63
CA VAL A 302 -4.98 -6.42 5.66
C VAL A 302 -3.62 -6.08 6.26
N LEU A 303 -3.46 -4.89 6.84
CA LEU A 303 -2.22 -4.48 7.51
C LEU A 303 -1.81 -5.47 8.60
N HIS A 304 -2.75 -5.87 9.46
CA HIS A 304 -2.48 -6.80 10.55
C HIS A 304 -2.16 -8.21 10.06
N PHE A 305 -2.81 -8.71 9.01
CA PHE A 305 -2.48 -10.02 8.44
C PHE A 305 -1.06 -10.06 7.87
N TYR A 306 -0.61 -8.96 7.25
CA TYR A 306 0.78 -8.75 6.87
C TYR A 306 1.68 -8.31 8.03
N GLY A 307 1.28 -8.46 9.30
CA GLY A 307 2.16 -8.18 10.43
C GLY A 307 2.60 -6.73 10.59
N SER A 308 1.90 -5.76 9.98
CA SER A 308 2.20 -4.34 10.17
C SER A 308 1.92 -3.91 11.62
N ARG A 309 2.72 -2.97 12.12
CA ARG A 309 2.55 -2.33 13.44
C ARG A 309 2.32 -0.83 13.27
N GLU A 310 1.77 -0.17 14.29
CA GLU A 310 1.62 1.27 14.25
C GLU A 310 2.96 1.99 14.47
N VAL A 311 3.17 3.14 13.83
CA VAL A 311 4.38 3.96 13.98
C VAL A 311 4.36 4.77 15.28
N THR A 312 4.40 4.06 16.41
CA THR A 312 4.50 4.65 17.76
C THR A 312 5.76 4.17 18.46
N ARG A 313 6.24 4.94 19.45
CA ARG A 313 7.38 4.55 20.28
C ARG A 313 7.16 3.17 20.92
N THR A 314 5.97 2.93 21.45
CA THR A 314 5.59 1.69 22.13
C THR A 314 5.66 0.49 21.19
N ALA A 315 5.03 0.56 20.02
CA ALA A 315 5.01 -0.55 19.06
C ALA A 315 6.41 -0.81 18.47
N PHE A 316 7.16 0.25 18.16
CA PHE A 316 8.54 0.15 17.67
C PHE A 316 9.42 -0.57 18.70
N ALA A 317 9.46 -0.07 19.95
CA ALA A 317 10.27 -0.66 21.00
C ALA A 317 9.84 -2.10 21.32
N HIS A 318 8.53 -2.37 21.37
CA HIS A 318 8.00 -3.72 21.57
C HIS A 318 8.49 -4.68 20.48
N THR A 319 8.45 -4.27 19.21
CA THR A 319 8.92 -5.10 18.08
C THR A 319 10.42 -5.39 18.20
N LEU A 320 11.24 -4.39 18.53
CA LEU A 320 12.67 -4.61 18.74
C LEU A 320 12.95 -5.51 19.96
N GLN A 321 12.18 -5.40 21.04
CA GLN A 321 12.31 -6.27 22.21
C GLN A 321 11.97 -7.74 21.90
N GLN A 322 11.10 -8.01 20.92
CA GLN A 322 10.80 -9.36 20.43
C GLN A 322 11.87 -9.94 19.50
N LYS A 323 13.00 -9.26 19.34
CA LYS A 323 14.06 -9.63 18.40
C LYS A 323 13.64 -9.57 16.93
N GLU A 324 12.66 -8.73 16.60
CA GLU A 324 12.16 -8.55 15.23
C GLU A 324 12.68 -7.26 14.59
N SER A 325 12.72 -7.21 13.25
CA SER A 325 13.13 -6.01 12.49
C SER A 325 11.93 -5.11 12.18
N VAL A 326 12.17 -3.81 11.99
CA VAL A 326 11.12 -2.83 11.60
C VAL A 326 11.48 -2.14 10.29
N LEU A 327 10.46 -1.81 9.50
CA LEU A 327 10.56 -1.01 8.28
C LEU A 327 9.64 0.21 8.42
N LEU A 328 10.21 1.41 8.47
CA LEU A 328 9.45 2.65 8.64
C LEU A 328 9.75 3.66 7.53
N VAL A 329 8.88 4.66 7.43
CA VAL A 329 9.02 5.78 6.48
C VAL A 329 9.17 7.08 7.30
N PRO A 330 10.40 7.53 7.62
CA PRO A 330 10.61 8.62 8.57
C PRO A 330 10.00 9.95 8.13
N GLY A 331 9.97 10.24 6.83
CA GLY A 331 9.48 11.51 6.29
C GLY A 331 8.05 11.88 6.67
N GLY A 332 7.16 10.89 6.69
CA GLY A 332 5.76 11.04 7.08
C GLY A 332 5.05 12.22 6.39
N GLN A 333 4.28 12.97 7.20
CA GLN A 333 3.46 14.06 6.69
C GLN A 333 4.26 15.26 6.17
N ALA A 334 5.51 15.45 6.62
CA ALA A 334 6.34 16.58 6.19
C ALA A 334 6.72 16.47 4.70
N GLU A 335 7.13 15.27 4.26
CA GLU A 335 7.43 15.00 2.85
C GLU A 335 6.16 14.99 2.00
N MET A 336 5.07 14.37 2.49
CA MET A 336 3.78 14.36 1.80
C MET A 336 3.26 15.76 1.44
N LEU A 337 3.44 16.75 2.33
CA LEU A 337 3.00 18.13 2.07
C LEU A 337 3.87 18.88 1.05
N GLN A 338 5.10 18.42 0.82
CA GLN A 338 6.02 19.06 -0.12
C GLN A 338 6.13 18.31 -1.44
N GLN A 339 5.47 17.16 -1.56
CA GLN A 339 5.62 16.28 -2.71
C GLN A 339 5.03 16.89 -3.98
N GLN A 340 5.83 16.86 -5.04
CA GLN A 340 5.48 17.33 -6.38
C GLN A 340 6.15 16.44 -7.43
N SER A 341 5.36 15.65 -8.15
CA SER A 341 5.86 14.67 -9.12
C SER A 341 6.71 15.28 -10.24
N ALA A 342 6.38 16.49 -10.68
CA ALA A 342 7.02 17.14 -11.82
C ALA A 342 8.45 17.66 -11.54
N LYS A 343 8.90 17.70 -10.28
CA LYS A 343 10.16 18.37 -9.91
C LYS A 343 11.43 17.55 -10.12
N ARG A 344 11.31 16.23 -10.35
CA ARG A 344 12.48 15.32 -10.42
C ARG A 344 13.43 15.49 -9.22
N GLU A 345 12.83 15.62 -8.03
CA GLU A 345 13.55 15.77 -6.77
C GLU A 345 13.19 14.62 -5.84
N VAL A 346 14.20 14.03 -5.21
CA VAL A 346 14.02 13.16 -4.06
C VAL A 346 14.11 14.04 -2.83
N ARG A 347 12.96 14.36 -2.22
CA ARG A 347 12.88 15.27 -1.07
C ARG A 347 12.76 14.49 0.23
N ILE A 348 13.74 14.62 1.13
CA ILE A 348 13.80 13.82 2.36
C ILE A 348 13.84 14.72 3.58
N TYR A 349 12.91 14.50 4.49
CA TYR A 349 12.78 15.26 5.73
C TYR A 349 13.67 14.70 6.83
N THR A 350 14.58 15.56 7.30
CA THR A 350 15.68 15.17 8.17
C THR A 350 15.40 15.39 9.65
N HIS A 351 14.40 16.20 10.02
CA HIS A 351 14.18 16.58 11.41
C HIS A 351 13.63 15.45 12.31
N HIS A 352 13.08 14.37 11.74
CA HIS A 352 12.56 13.24 12.53
C HIS A 352 13.69 12.34 13.05
N LYS A 353 14.19 12.64 14.26
CA LYS A 353 15.30 11.88 14.90
C LYS A 353 14.85 10.69 15.77
N GLY A 354 13.54 10.45 15.87
CA GLY A 354 12.99 9.43 16.80
C GLY A 354 13.41 8.00 16.49
N PHE A 355 13.52 7.64 15.20
CA PHE A 355 13.93 6.28 14.80
C PHE A 355 15.42 6.02 15.06
N ILE A 356 16.28 7.04 14.91
CA ILE A 356 17.70 6.97 15.25
C ILE A 356 17.86 6.81 16.76
N ARG A 357 17.12 7.59 17.55
CA ARG A 357 17.09 7.44 19.01
C ARG A 357 16.73 6.00 19.39
N LEU A 358 15.65 5.44 18.82
CA LEU A 358 15.21 4.08 19.14
C LEU A 358 16.21 3.01 18.70
N ALA A 359 16.87 3.20 17.55
CA ALA A 359 17.95 2.33 17.10
C ALA A 359 19.13 2.32 18.08
N ILE A 360 19.56 3.48 18.57
CA ILE A 360 20.62 3.62 19.58
C ILE A 360 20.19 3.01 20.92
N GLU A 361 18.96 3.31 21.38
CA GLU A 361 18.40 2.76 22.62
C GLU A 361 18.41 1.23 22.65
N HIS A 362 18.28 0.57 21.49
CA HIS A 362 18.26 -0.91 21.38
C HIS A 362 19.54 -1.50 20.78
N GLY A 363 20.50 -0.67 20.35
CA GLY A 363 21.72 -1.14 19.69
C GLY A 363 21.46 -1.86 18.36
N VAL A 364 20.39 -1.47 17.64
CA VAL A 364 19.96 -2.13 16.40
C VAL A 364 20.44 -1.34 15.18
N PRO A 365 21.16 -1.94 14.21
CA PRO A 365 21.68 -1.24 13.04
C PRO A 365 20.59 -0.57 12.18
N LEU A 366 20.92 0.60 11.63
CA LEU A 366 20.07 1.34 10.69
C LEU A 366 20.35 0.89 9.26
N VAL A 367 19.32 0.65 8.46
CA VAL A 367 19.46 0.32 7.03
C VAL A 367 18.68 1.37 6.22
N PRO A 368 19.35 2.32 5.54
CA PRO A 368 18.67 3.25 4.64
C PRO A 368 18.13 2.53 3.41
N VAL A 369 16.89 2.82 3.02
CA VAL A 369 16.25 2.32 1.80
C VAL A 369 15.80 3.54 1.00
N LEU A 370 16.31 3.69 -0.22
CA LEU A 370 16.10 4.86 -1.07
C LEU A 370 15.32 4.49 -2.33
N SER A 371 14.16 5.11 -2.53
CA SER A 371 13.32 5.01 -3.72
C SER A 371 13.40 6.30 -4.53
N PHE A 372 13.90 6.25 -5.77
CA PHE A 372 14.15 7.47 -6.54
C PHE A 372 12.89 8.11 -7.12
N LYS A 373 11.88 7.30 -7.44
CA LYS A 373 10.68 7.73 -8.17
C LYS A 373 9.39 7.58 -7.35
N GLU A 374 9.50 7.35 -6.03
CA GLU A 374 8.34 7.23 -5.13
C GLU A 374 7.38 8.43 -5.28
N GLY A 375 7.99 9.61 -5.37
CA GLY A 375 7.28 10.87 -5.45
C GLY A 375 6.52 11.13 -6.76
N GLU A 376 6.76 10.36 -7.81
CA GLU A 376 6.10 10.54 -9.11
C GLU A 376 4.74 9.84 -9.20
N MET A 377 4.51 8.85 -8.32
CA MET A 377 3.31 8.02 -8.36
C MET A 377 2.02 8.82 -8.21
N MET A 378 2.01 9.84 -7.33
CA MET A 378 0.83 10.64 -7.06
C MET A 378 1.21 12.06 -6.66
N ASP A 379 0.31 12.99 -6.97
CA ASP A 379 0.26 14.30 -6.39
C ASP A 379 -0.96 14.43 -5.48
N ASN A 380 -1.06 15.53 -4.76
CA ASN A 380 -2.22 15.87 -3.95
C ASN A 380 -2.70 17.28 -4.29
N VAL A 381 -3.99 17.54 -4.12
CA VAL A 381 -4.54 18.90 -4.20
C VAL A 381 -3.79 19.79 -3.22
N GLN A 382 -3.21 20.87 -3.75
CA GLN A 382 -2.34 21.77 -2.99
C GLN A 382 -3.17 22.83 -2.27
N ALA A 383 -3.19 22.76 -0.94
CA ALA A 383 -3.82 23.77 -0.09
C ALA A 383 -2.94 23.99 1.16
N PRO A 384 -1.68 24.43 0.98
CA PRO A 384 -0.63 24.28 1.98
C PRO A 384 -0.94 24.98 3.31
N MET A 385 -1.58 26.15 3.29
CA MET A 385 -1.95 26.86 4.53
C MET A 385 -2.99 26.07 5.34
N LEU A 386 -4.03 25.58 4.67
CA LEU A 386 -5.11 24.81 5.30
C LEU A 386 -4.60 23.45 5.77
N GLN A 387 -3.84 22.76 4.91
CA GLN A 387 -3.23 21.47 5.22
C GLN A 387 -2.31 21.56 6.43
N ARG A 388 -1.42 22.57 6.50
CA ARG A 388 -0.54 22.78 7.67
C ARG A 388 -1.33 23.08 8.94
N TRP A 389 -2.42 23.85 8.84
CA TRP A 389 -3.29 24.11 9.98
C TRP A 389 -3.93 22.82 10.52
N PHE A 390 -4.47 21.99 9.62
CA PHE A 390 -5.08 20.70 9.97
C PHE A 390 -4.06 19.72 10.56
N VAL A 391 -2.86 19.63 9.98
CA VAL A 391 -1.77 18.80 10.55
C VAL A 391 -1.41 19.29 11.95
N LYS A 392 -1.22 20.60 12.15
CA LYS A 392 -0.84 21.17 13.46
C LYS A 392 -1.93 20.98 14.53
N LYS A 393 -3.21 21.00 14.14
CA LYS A 393 -4.33 20.96 15.09
C LYS A 393 -4.90 19.56 15.31
N LEU A 394 -4.90 18.72 14.28
CA LEU A 394 -5.63 17.46 14.23
C LEU A 394 -4.77 16.27 13.77
N ALA A 395 -3.48 16.48 13.46
CA ALA A 395 -2.53 15.44 13.04
C ALA A 395 -2.92 14.71 11.73
N PHE A 396 -3.74 15.31 10.88
CA PHE A 396 -4.01 14.85 9.52
C PHE A 396 -4.05 16.05 8.56
N PRO A 397 -3.59 15.91 7.30
CA PRO A 397 -3.72 16.98 6.32
C PRO A 397 -5.14 17.03 5.75
N PHE A 398 -5.70 18.24 5.60
CA PHE A 398 -6.94 18.45 4.86
C PHE A 398 -6.88 19.77 4.09
N PRO A 399 -7.35 19.82 2.83
CA PRO A 399 -7.82 18.71 2.01
C PRO A 399 -6.72 17.68 1.69
N TYR A 400 -7.09 16.40 1.59
CA TYR A 400 -6.22 15.32 1.17
C TYR A 400 -6.94 14.51 0.10
N PHE A 401 -6.66 14.86 -1.16
CA PHE A 401 -7.24 14.30 -2.36
C PHE A 401 -6.10 13.89 -3.31
N PRO A 402 -5.47 12.72 -3.06
CA PRO A 402 -4.40 12.23 -3.90
C PRO A 402 -4.92 11.90 -5.31
N TYR A 403 -4.12 12.19 -6.32
CA TYR A 403 -4.41 11.89 -7.72
C TYR A 403 -3.16 11.49 -8.49
N GLY A 404 -3.34 10.67 -9.52
CA GLY A 404 -2.27 10.21 -10.41
C GLY A 404 -2.77 10.07 -11.84
N ARG A 405 -3.07 8.84 -12.27
CA ARG A 405 -3.50 8.54 -13.65
C ARG A 405 -4.85 9.17 -13.95
N GLY A 406 -4.91 10.00 -14.99
CA GLY A 406 -6.15 10.65 -15.44
C GLY A 406 -6.84 11.53 -14.38
N MET A 407 -6.08 12.09 -13.44
CA MET A 407 -6.60 12.83 -12.26
C MET A 407 -7.48 11.99 -11.31
N LEU A 408 -7.44 10.66 -11.44
CA LEU A 408 -8.10 9.72 -10.55
C LEU A 408 -7.17 9.37 -9.38
N PRO A 409 -7.70 8.85 -8.25
CA PRO A 409 -6.91 8.38 -7.11
C PRO A 409 -6.21 7.04 -7.41
N ILE A 410 -5.58 6.95 -8.57
CA ILE A 410 -4.88 5.77 -9.08
C ILE A 410 -3.42 6.19 -9.29
N PRO A 411 -2.45 5.52 -8.67
CA PRO A 411 -1.04 5.77 -8.89
C PRO A 411 -0.65 5.73 -10.36
N ARG A 412 0.20 6.66 -10.80
CA ARG A 412 0.80 6.64 -12.14
C ARG A 412 1.66 5.38 -12.31
N LYS A 413 1.73 4.89 -13.55
CA LYS A 413 2.64 3.80 -13.91
C LYS A 413 4.04 4.38 -14.03
N VAL A 414 4.85 4.17 -13.01
CA VAL A 414 6.23 4.67 -12.91
C VAL A 414 7.13 3.49 -12.58
N ASP A 415 8.31 3.41 -13.20
CA ASP A 415 9.35 2.47 -12.78
C ASP A 415 9.94 2.92 -11.44
N ILE A 416 10.02 2.04 -10.44
CA ILE A 416 10.45 2.41 -9.08
C ILE A 416 11.76 1.71 -8.74
N PRO A 417 12.91 2.33 -9.05
CA PRO A 417 14.20 1.82 -8.60
C PRO A 417 14.39 2.11 -7.11
N ILE A 418 14.70 1.06 -6.36
CA ILE A 418 14.88 1.07 -4.91
C ILE A 418 16.26 0.52 -4.58
N VAL A 419 17.06 1.29 -3.84
CA VAL A 419 18.37 0.88 -3.35
C VAL A 419 18.27 0.59 -1.86
N VAL A 420 18.62 -0.63 -1.46
CA VAL A 420 18.74 -1.03 -0.06
C VAL A 420 20.21 -0.90 0.36
N GLY A 421 20.45 -0.01 1.32
CA GLY A 421 21.77 0.36 1.81
C GLY A 421 22.45 -0.70 2.66
N LYS A 422 23.69 -0.41 3.05
CA LYS A 422 24.44 -1.25 3.99
C LYS A 422 23.97 -0.97 5.43
N PRO A 423 23.96 -1.99 6.32
CA PRO A 423 23.74 -1.75 7.74
C PRO A 423 24.74 -0.75 8.31
N LEU A 424 24.22 0.28 8.95
CA LEU A 424 24.96 1.27 9.71
C LEU A 424 24.88 0.87 11.18
N GLU A 425 26.00 0.35 11.70
CA GLU A 425 26.15 0.03 13.11
C GLU A 425 26.00 1.30 13.97
N VAL A 426 25.28 1.15 15.08
CA VAL A 426 24.99 2.22 16.05
C VAL A 426 25.42 1.78 17.45
N PRO A 427 25.85 2.69 18.32
CA PRO A 427 26.14 2.33 19.70
C PRO A 427 24.85 1.92 20.42
N HIS A 428 24.97 1.04 21.42
CA HIS A 428 23.87 0.76 22.35
C HIS A 428 23.99 1.69 23.56
N ILE A 429 23.06 2.62 23.71
CA ILE A 429 23.04 3.58 24.82
C ILE A 429 21.60 3.68 25.32
N GLU A 430 21.34 3.25 26.56
CA GLU A 430 19.98 3.21 27.13
C GLU A 430 19.28 4.58 27.12
N LYS A 431 20.04 5.65 27.38
CA LYS A 431 19.56 7.04 27.40
C LYS A 431 20.49 7.93 26.57
N PRO A 432 20.38 7.91 25.23
CA PRO A 432 21.29 8.64 24.38
C PRO A 432 21.09 10.15 24.55
N THR A 433 22.20 10.89 24.58
CA THR A 433 22.16 12.35 24.58
C THR A 433 21.78 12.87 23.20
N GLN A 434 21.43 14.16 23.10
CA GLN A 434 21.15 14.76 21.79
C GLN A 434 22.38 14.73 20.87
N ASP A 435 23.58 14.86 21.42
CA ASP A 435 24.84 14.77 20.67
C ASP A 435 25.09 13.36 20.10
N ASP A 436 24.80 12.31 20.88
CA ASP A 436 24.86 10.92 20.40
C ASP A 436 23.93 10.70 19.20
N ILE A 437 22.71 11.22 19.30
CA ILE A 437 21.70 11.13 18.24
C ILE A 437 22.16 11.91 17.01
N ASP A 438 22.72 13.11 17.18
CA ASP A 438 23.11 14.00 16.09
C ASP A 438 24.32 13.49 15.31
N LYS A 439 25.26 12.81 15.98
CA LYS A 439 26.38 12.11 15.34
C LYS A 439 25.90 10.99 14.42
N VAL A 440 25.02 10.11 14.92
CA VAL A 440 24.48 9.01 14.11
C VAL A 440 23.57 9.54 13.00
N HIS A 441 22.78 10.57 13.28
CA HIS A 441 21.94 11.26 12.30
C HIS A 441 22.75 11.81 11.13
N SER A 442 23.82 12.56 11.42
CA SER A 442 24.68 13.14 10.39
C SER A 442 25.32 12.05 9.52
N LYS A 443 25.82 10.97 10.15
CA LYS A 443 26.39 9.82 9.44
C LYS A 443 25.35 9.10 8.58
N TYR A 444 24.13 8.93 9.09
CA TYR A 444 23.04 8.28 8.38
C TYR A 444 22.66 9.03 7.09
N PHE A 445 22.48 10.35 7.16
CA PHE A 445 22.14 11.15 5.98
C PHE A 445 23.30 11.33 5.01
N ALA A 446 24.56 11.29 5.48
CA ALA A 446 25.72 11.20 4.60
C ALA A 446 25.72 9.91 3.77
N VAL A 447 25.43 8.75 4.40
CA VAL A 447 25.29 7.47 3.69
C VAL A 447 24.16 7.54 2.66
N LEU A 448 23.03 8.17 3.00
CA LEU A 448 21.92 8.32 2.07
C LEU A 448 22.31 9.20 0.86
N GLN A 449 23.03 10.30 1.08
CA GLN A 449 23.57 11.14 0.01
C GLN A 449 24.52 10.36 -0.90
N GLU A 450 25.45 9.59 -0.33
CA GLU A 450 26.36 8.73 -1.08
C GLU A 450 25.61 7.68 -1.92
N MET A 451 24.55 7.08 -1.36
CA MET A 451 23.68 6.14 -2.10
C MET A 451 23.00 6.82 -3.29
N PHE A 452 22.49 8.02 -3.10
CA PHE A 452 21.85 8.78 -4.18
C PHE A 452 22.85 9.08 -5.30
N ASP A 453 24.00 9.67 -4.96
CA ASP A 453 25.00 10.06 -5.96
C ASP A 453 25.60 8.86 -6.70
N LYS A 454 25.76 7.73 -6.03
CA LYS A 454 26.29 6.51 -6.65
C LYS A 454 25.34 5.88 -7.66
N TYR A 455 24.04 5.85 -7.37
CA TYR A 455 23.09 5.05 -8.14
C TYR A 455 22.18 5.87 -9.06
N LYS A 456 22.09 7.21 -8.91
CA LYS A 456 21.19 8.06 -9.70
C LYS A 456 21.36 7.87 -11.21
N ASP A 457 22.58 7.75 -11.70
CA ASP A 457 22.85 7.60 -13.15
C ASP A 457 22.47 6.20 -13.63
N GLU A 458 22.82 5.16 -12.86
CA GLU A 458 22.51 3.75 -13.18
C GLU A 458 21.00 3.51 -13.31
N VAL A 459 20.20 4.18 -12.47
CA VAL A 459 18.74 3.99 -12.43
C VAL A 459 17.97 4.98 -13.32
N GLY A 460 18.65 5.74 -14.18
CA GLY A 460 18.03 6.68 -15.11
C GLY A 460 17.44 7.92 -14.43
N CYS A 461 18.07 8.36 -13.34
CA CYS A 461 17.74 9.55 -12.55
C CYS A 461 18.92 10.54 -12.48
N GLY A 462 19.83 10.56 -13.47
CA GLY A 462 21.02 11.42 -13.44
C GLY A 462 20.72 12.93 -13.39
N ASP A 463 19.53 13.33 -13.84
CA ASP A 463 19.03 14.71 -13.75
C ASP A 463 18.27 15.02 -12.46
N TYR A 464 18.14 14.05 -11.55
CA TYR A 464 17.45 14.23 -10.28
C TYR A 464 18.34 14.93 -9.27
N LYS A 465 17.70 15.62 -8.32
CA LYS A 465 18.38 16.21 -7.15
C LYS A 465 17.86 15.59 -5.87
N LEU A 466 18.78 15.24 -4.97
CA LEU A 466 18.45 14.95 -3.59
C LEU A 466 18.35 16.26 -2.82
N VAL A 467 17.22 16.49 -2.17
CA VAL A 467 16.95 17.69 -1.37
C VAL A 467 16.63 17.28 0.04
N LEU A 468 17.57 17.51 0.96
CA LEU A 468 17.37 17.32 2.39
C LEU A 468 16.62 18.52 2.96
N ILE A 469 15.46 18.28 3.58
CA ILE A 469 14.52 19.30 4.09
C ILE A 469 14.21 19.15 5.58
#